data_AF-A0A9D2VKE0-F1
#
_entry.id   AF-A0A9D2VKE0-F1
#
_cell.length_a   1.000
_cell.length_b   1.000
_cell.length_c   1.000
_cell.angle_alpha   90.00
_cell.angle_beta   90.00
_cell.angle_gamma   90.00
#
_symmetry.space_group_name_H-M   'P 1'
#
loop_
_entity.id
_entity.type
_entity.pdbx_description
1 polymer ?
#
loop_
_entity_poly.entity_id
_entity_poly.type
_entity_poly.pdbx_seq_one_letter_code
_entity_poly.pdbx_strand_id
1 'polypeptide(L)'
;MPALQVRDFPDDLYERLKEYAANQHRSVAQQTIVAVEQMLAHADEPGYHWDGERLRCPRPRYFDFDTEAARAERAKRRKELFAEIRKLPKFDVPDGFPDAAEMIRQDREERVNHILDTVGIGVACEKGAAK
;
A
#
# COMPACT_ATOMS: atom_id res chain seq x y z
N MET A 1 -8.28 -17.02 -40.63
CA MET A 1 -7.84 -16.55 -39.30
C MET A 1 -6.50 -17.21 -39.00
N PRO A 2 -5.46 -16.44 -38.64
CA PRO A 2 -4.21 -17.03 -38.20
C PRO A 2 -4.42 -17.77 -36.87
N ALA A 3 -3.82 -18.94 -36.71
CA ALA A 3 -3.84 -19.69 -35.46
C ALA A 3 -2.45 -19.61 -34.81
N LEU A 4 -2.41 -19.21 -33.54
CA LEU A 4 -1.18 -19.19 -32.74
C LEU A 4 -1.16 -20.46 -31.86
N GLN A 5 -0.11 -21.25 -31.98
CA GLN A 5 0.14 -22.41 -31.12
C GLN A 5 1.40 -22.17 -30.29
N VAL A 6 1.28 -22.28 -28.97
CA VAL A 6 2.40 -22.18 -28.04
C VAL A 6 2.81 -23.59 -27.63
N ARG A 7 4.09 -23.92 -27.82
CA ARG A 7 4.66 -25.22 -27.43
C ARG A 7 5.17 -25.15 -25.99
N ASP A 8 5.15 -26.29 -25.30
CA ASP A 8 5.70 -26.46 -23.95
C ASP A 8 5.17 -25.42 -22.96
N PHE A 9 3.85 -25.17 -23.01
CA PHE A 9 3.21 -24.19 -22.16
C PHE A 9 3.11 -24.72 -20.71
N PRO A 10 3.68 -24.04 -19.70
CA PRO A 10 3.71 -24.55 -18.33
C PRO A 10 2.31 -24.76 -17.75
N ASP A 11 2.09 -25.92 -17.12
CA ASP A 11 0.78 -26.31 -16.55
C ASP A 11 0.29 -25.32 -15.48
N ASP A 12 1.20 -24.84 -14.63
CA ASP A 12 0.90 -23.86 -13.59
C ASP A 12 0.44 -22.51 -14.15
N LEU A 13 1.04 -22.08 -15.27
CA LEU A 13 0.64 -20.87 -15.98
C LEU A 13 -0.72 -21.05 -16.67
N TYR A 14 -0.99 -22.24 -17.21
CA TYR A 14 -2.29 -22.58 -17.80
C TYR A 14 -3.42 -22.54 -16.78
N GLU A 15 -3.25 -23.16 -15.62
CA GLU A 15 -4.29 -23.12 -14.58
C GLU A 15 -4.55 -21.70 -14.09
N ARG A 16 -3.50 -20.88 -13.88
CA ARG A 16 -3.66 -19.45 -13.55
C ARG A 16 -4.43 -18.67 -14.63
N LEU A 17 -4.11 -18.91 -15.90
CA LEU A 17 -4.79 -18.26 -17.02
C LEU A 17 -6.28 -18.64 -17.06
N LYS A 18 -6.58 -19.92 -16.80
CA LYS A 18 -7.95 -20.46 -16.76
C LYS A 18 -8.75 -19.89 -15.60
N GLU A 19 -8.18 -19.82 -14.40
CA GLU A 19 -8.80 -19.17 -13.24
C GLU A 19 -9.09 -17.69 -13.51
N TYR A 20 -8.12 -16.96 -14.09
CA TYR A 20 -8.31 -15.56 -14.43
C TYR A 20 -9.40 -15.37 -15.50
N ALA A 21 -9.43 -16.23 -16.53
CA ALA A 21 -10.47 -16.21 -17.55
C ALA A 21 -11.87 -16.44 -16.95
N ALA A 22 -12.00 -17.41 -16.04
CA ALA A 22 -13.27 -17.68 -15.34
C ALA A 22 -13.73 -16.48 -14.49
N ASN A 23 -12.81 -15.85 -13.76
CA ASN A 23 -13.09 -14.66 -12.95
C ASN A 23 -13.51 -13.44 -13.80
N GLN A 24 -13.00 -13.34 -15.03
CA GLN A 24 -13.36 -12.28 -15.97
C GLN A 24 -14.54 -12.64 -16.88
N HIS A 25 -15.19 -13.80 -16.66
CA HIS A 25 -16.27 -14.34 -17.48
C HIS A 25 -15.91 -14.43 -18.97
N ARG A 26 -14.67 -14.84 -19.28
CA ARG A 26 -14.13 -14.98 -20.65
C ARG A 26 -13.69 -16.42 -20.92
N SER A 27 -13.64 -16.78 -22.19
CA SER A 27 -12.96 -18.02 -22.61
C SER A 27 -11.44 -17.88 -22.45
N VAL A 28 -10.73 -19.00 -22.31
CA VAL A 28 -9.25 -18.99 -22.20
C VAL A 28 -8.61 -18.39 -23.46
N ALA A 29 -9.12 -18.70 -24.64
CA ALA A 29 -8.65 -18.13 -25.90
C ALA A 29 -8.81 -16.60 -25.92
N GLN A 30 -9.99 -16.10 -25.53
CA GLN A 30 -10.24 -14.66 -25.45
C GLN A 30 -9.37 -13.97 -24.39
N GLN A 31 -9.20 -14.60 -23.23
CA GLN A 31 -8.34 -14.07 -22.18
C GLN A 31 -6.87 -14.02 -22.61
N THR A 32 -6.43 -14.99 -23.43
CA THR A 32 -5.09 -14.98 -24.04
C THR A 32 -4.92 -13.78 -24.97
N ILE A 33 -5.92 -13.50 -25.82
CA ILE A 33 -5.90 -12.33 -26.71
C ILE A 33 -5.77 -11.04 -25.89
N VAL A 34 -6.61 -10.87 -24.85
CA VAL A 34 -6.57 -9.68 -23.99
C VAL A 34 -5.20 -9.53 -23.32
N ALA A 35 -4.60 -10.61 -22.84
CA ALA A 35 -3.28 -10.56 -22.23
C ALA A 35 -2.19 -10.11 -23.23
N VAL A 36 -2.24 -10.62 -24.46
CA VAL A 36 -1.32 -10.21 -25.53
C VAL A 36 -1.55 -8.76 -25.95
N GLU A 37 -2.79 -8.32 -26.10
CA GLU A 37 -3.13 -6.92 -26.42
C GLU A 37 -2.59 -5.96 -25.36
N GLN A 38 -2.78 -6.28 -24.07
CA GLN A 38 -2.25 -5.46 -22.97
C GLN A 38 -0.72 -5.42 -22.99
N MET A 39 -0.06 -6.56 -23.19
CA MET A 39 1.40 -6.61 -23.29
C MET A 39 1.91 -5.72 -24.43
N LEU A 40 1.29 -5.79 -25.61
CA LEU A 40 1.70 -5.03 -26.78
C LEU A 40 1.39 -3.53 -26.65
N ALA A 41 0.26 -3.16 -26.05
CA ALA A 41 -0.11 -1.77 -25.80
C ALA A 41 0.91 -1.04 -24.92
N HIS A 42 1.53 -1.75 -23.98
CA HIS A 42 2.54 -1.21 -23.07
C HIS A 42 3.99 -1.48 -23.53
N ALA A 43 4.21 -2.17 -24.65
CA ALA A 43 5.57 -2.53 -25.10
C ALA A 43 6.40 -1.29 -25.51
N ASP A 44 5.74 -0.27 -26.07
CA ASP A 44 6.39 0.98 -26.51
C ASP A 44 6.35 2.07 -25.42
N GLU A 45 5.68 1.83 -24.29
CA GLU A 45 5.54 2.84 -23.23
C GLU A 45 6.83 2.94 -22.39
N PRO A 46 7.44 4.13 -22.29
CA PRO A 46 8.70 4.31 -21.56
C PRO A 46 8.52 3.99 -20.07
N GLY A 47 9.21 2.95 -19.62
CA GLY A 47 9.20 2.47 -18.24
C GLY A 47 8.44 1.16 -18.03
N TYR A 48 7.62 0.74 -19.00
CA TYR A 48 7.13 -0.63 -19.07
C TYR A 48 8.23 -1.49 -19.70
N HIS A 49 8.72 -2.48 -18.95
CA HIS A 49 9.68 -3.44 -19.49
C HIS A 49 9.46 -4.82 -18.87
N TRP A 50 9.68 -5.84 -19.68
CA TRP A 50 9.74 -7.22 -19.21
C TRP A 50 11.13 -7.49 -18.63
N ASP A 51 11.20 -7.89 -17.37
CA ASP A 51 12.47 -8.17 -16.68
C ASP A 51 12.89 -9.66 -16.73
N GLY A 52 12.11 -10.50 -17.43
CA GLY A 52 12.31 -11.95 -17.49
C GLY A 52 11.30 -12.75 -16.65
N GLU A 53 10.66 -12.13 -15.65
CA GLU A 53 9.71 -12.79 -14.76
C GLU A 53 8.34 -12.09 -14.74
N ARG A 54 8.32 -10.75 -14.78
CA ARG A 54 7.11 -9.93 -14.65
C ARG A 54 7.18 -8.69 -15.54
N LEU A 55 6.00 -8.24 -15.99
CA LEU A 55 5.88 -6.94 -16.63
C LEU A 55 6.02 -5.87 -15.54
N ARG A 56 7.14 -5.13 -15.55
CA ARG A 56 7.32 -4.01 -14.63
C ARG A 56 6.61 -2.80 -15.20
N CYS A 57 5.66 -2.27 -14.44
CA CYS A 57 5.07 -0.97 -14.72
C CYS A 57 5.94 0.13 -14.08
N PRO A 58 6.10 1.31 -14.71
CA PRO A 58 6.65 2.46 -14.03
C PRO A 58 5.76 2.76 -12.82
N ARG A 59 6.38 2.86 -11.62
CA ARG A 59 5.64 3.36 -10.45
C ARG A 59 5.00 4.70 -10.83
N PRO A 60 3.75 4.97 -10.41
CA PRO A 60 3.17 6.28 -10.64
C PRO A 60 4.16 7.31 -10.10
N ARG A 61 4.74 8.09 -11.01
CA ARG A 61 5.51 9.26 -10.62
C ARG A 61 4.47 10.11 -9.90
N TYR A 62 4.56 10.22 -8.59
CA TYR A 62 3.90 11.33 -7.91
C TYR A 62 4.33 12.56 -8.71
N PHE A 63 3.40 13.24 -9.37
CA PHE A 63 3.69 14.52 -9.98
C PHE A 63 4.10 15.41 -8.82
N ASP A 64 5.40 15.64 -8.70
CA ASP A 64 5.90 16.68 -7.82
C ASP A 64 5.49 18.00 -8.46
N PHE A 65 4.34 18.53 -8.02
CA PHE A 65 3.81 19.79 -8.51
C PHE A 65 4.69 20.99 -8.10
N ASP A 66 5.69 20.77 -7.25
CA ASP A 66 6.61 21.81 -6.81
C ASP A 66 7.81 21.97 -7.76
N THR A 67 8.16 23.23 -8.02
CA THR A 67 9.45 23.57 -8.62
C THR A 67 10.60 23.26 -7.65
N GLU A 68 11.83 23.07 -8.17
CA GLU A 68 13.01 22.83 -7.33
C GLU A 68 13.23 23.94 -6.29
N ALA A 69 12.93 25.19 -6.66
CA ALA A 69 12.98 26.33 -5.77
C ALA A 69 11.98 26.20 -4.61
N ALA A 70 10.73 25.81 -4.88
CA ALA A 70 9.72 25.59 -3.84
C ALA A 70 10.13 24.46 -2.87
N ARG A 71 10.77 23.40 -3.39
CA ARG A 71 11.35 22.34 -2.56
C ARG A 71 12.48 22.86 -1.65
N ALA A 72 13.40 23.66 -2.20
CA ALA A 72 14.52 24.22 -1.45
C ALA A 72 14.03 25.17 -0.33
N GLU A 73 13.05 26.01 -0.61
CA GLU A 73 12.42 26.90 0.37
C GLU A 73 11.76 26.13 1.51
N ARG A 74 11.02 25.07 1.20
CA ARG A 74 10.42 24.20 2.22
C ARG A 74 11.49 23.53 3.09
N ALA A 75 12.55 23.03 2.47
CA ALA A 75 13.66 22.40 3.20
C ALA A 75 14.36 23.41 4.12
N LYS A 76 14.52 24.66 3.69
CA LYS A 76 15.08 25.75 4.49
C LYS A 76 14.17 26.09 5.67
N ARG A 77 12.88 26.36 5.43
CA ARG A 77 11.88 26.64 6.48
C ARG A 77 11.84 25.52 7.53
N ARG A 78 11.88 24.27 7.10
CA ARG A 78 11.89 23.12 8.01
C ARG A 78 13.15 23.08 8.86
N LYS A 79 14.33 23.36 8.29
CA LYS A 79 15.59 23.41 9.04
C LYS A 79 15.58 24.54 10.07
N GLU A 80 15.08 25.72 9.71
CA GLU A 80 14.96 26.88 10.60
C GLU A 80 14.00 26.57 11.77
N LEU A 81 12.83 26.02 11.46
CA LEU A 81 11.84 25.61 12.47
C LEU A 81 12.41 24.56 13.45
N PHE A 82 13.12 23.54 12.95
CA PHE A 82 13.77 22.58 13.83
C PHE A 82 14.91 23.19 14.67
N ALA A 83 15.63 24.18 14.14
CA ALA A 83 16.64 24.89 14.91
C ALA A 83 16.01 25.73 16.04
N GLU A 84 14.84 26.33 15.79
CA GLU A 84 14.06 27.05 16.79
C GLU A 84 13.53 26.10 17.87
N ILE A 85 12.92 24.98 17.49
CA ILE A 85 12.42 23.96 18.43
C ILE A 85 13.52 23.46 19.35
N ARG A 86 14.74 23.28 18.83
CA ARG A 86 15.89 22.84 19.64
C ARG A 86 16.34 23.85 20.70
N LYS A 87 16.00 25.14 20.54
CA LYS A 87 16.31 26.20 21.53
C LYS A 87 15.26 26.27 22.64
N LEU A 88 14.07 25.69 22.44
CA LEU A 88 13.03 25.67 23.45
C LEU A 88 13.51 24.86 24.67
N PRO A 89 13.09 25.26 25.89
CA PRO A 89 13.39 24.50 27.09
C PRO A 89 12.84 23.08 26.93
N LYS A 90 13.70 22.09 27.17
CA LYS A 90 13.26 20.70 27.21
C LYS A 90 12.48 20.50 28.50
N PHE A 91 11.30 19.90 28.38
CA PHE A 91 10.51 19.46 29.52
C PHE A 91 10.97 18.06 29.91
N ASP A 92 11.37 17.89 31.17
CA ASP A 92 11.64 16.57 31.71
C ASP A 92 10.31 15.89 32.03
N VAL A 93 10.07 14.75 31.38
CA VAL A 93 8.87 13.96 31.58
C VAL A 93 8.94 13.32 32.97
N PRO A 94 7.94 13.50 33.85
CA PRO A 94 7.92 12.86 35.16
C PRO A 94 8.03 11.33 35.05
N ASP A 95 8.73 10.69 35.98
CA ASP A 95 8.98 9.23 35.97
C ASP A 95 7.68 8.37 35.98
N GLY A 96 6.55 8.95 36.39
CA GLY A 96 5.24 8.29 36.38
C GLY A 96 4.39 8.57 35.13
N PHE A 97 4.92 9.27 34.14
CA PHE A 97 4.19 9.56 32.90
C PHE A 97 4.06 8.27 32.07
N PRO A 98 2.87 7.98 31.50
CA PRO A 98 2.67 6.75 30.73
C PRO A 98 3.59 6.69 29.51
N ASP A 99 4.05 5.48 29.18
CA ASP A 99 4.78 5.26 27.93
C ASP A 99 3.89 5.57 26.71
N ALA A 100 4.48 6.11 25.66
CA ALA A 100 3.77 6.50 24.45
C ALA A 100 3.05 5.31 23.79
N ALA A 101 3.62 4.10 23.84
CA ALA A 101 2.97 2.93 23.29
C ALA A 101 1.72 2.52 24.10
N GLU A 102 1.75 2.69 25.42
CA GLU A 102 0.62 2.42 26.30
C GLU A 102 -0.51 3.44 26.08
N MET A 103 -0.18 4.73 25.93
CA MET A 103 -1.18 5.75 25.57
C MET A 103 -1.87 5.44 24.23
N ILE A 104 -1.07 5.11 23.20
CA ILE A 104 -1.63 4.76 21.88
C ILE A 104 -2.49 3.50 21.96
N ARG A 105 -2.13 2.54 22.82
CA ARG A 105 -2.94 1.33 23.04
C ARG A 105 -4.27 1.68 23.70
N GLN A 106 -4.23 2.47 24.76
CA GLN A 106 -5.43 2.93 25.46
C GLN A 106 -6.37 3.70 24.52
N ASP A 107 -5.86 4.67 23.75
CA ASP A 107 -6.66 5.43 22.78
C ASP A 107 -7.33 4.52 21.75
N ARG A 108 -6.63 3.48 21.29
CA ARG A 108 -7.19 2.49 20.35
C ARG A 108 -8.27 1.64 21.01
N GLU A 109 -8.05 1.18 22.23
CA GLU A 109 -9.02 0.38 22.98
C GLU A 109 -10.28 1.20 23.29
N GLU A 110 -10.15 2.45 23.73
CA GLU A 110 -11.26 3.36 23.97
C GLU A 110 -12.04 3.63 22.67
N ARG A 111 -11.34 3.88 21.56
CA ARG A 111 -11.99 4.04 20.25
C ARG A 111 -12.72 2.78 19.82
N VAL A 112 -12.13 1.60 20.01
CA VAL A 112 -12.75 0.32 19.66
C VAL A 112 -13.99 0.08 20.52
N ASN A 113 -13.92 0.32 21.83
CA ASN A 113 -15.06 0.19 22.74
C ASN A 113 -16.19 1.14 22.35
N HIS A 114 -15.89 2.41 22.06
CA HIS A 114 -16.88 3.37 21.58
C HIS A 114 -17.53 2.88 20.28
N ILE A 115 -16.75 2.34 19.33
CA ILE A 115 -17.31 1.78 18.09
C ILE A 115 -18.22 0.60 18.43
N LEU A 116 -17.79 -0.35 19.26
CA LEU A 116 -18.56 -1.54 19.62
C LEU A 116 -19.88 -1.17 20.33
N ASP A 117 -19.85 -0.18 21.22
CA ASP A 117 -21.05 0.36 21.87
C ASP A 117 -22.02 0.98 20.87
N THR A 118 -21.53 1.74 19.87
CA THR A 118 -22.41 2.34 18.86
C THR A 118 -23.01 1.31 17.90
N VAL A 119 -22.33 0.20 17.63
CA VAL A 119 -22.88 -0.90 16.82
C VAL A 119 -23.69 -1.92 17.65
N GLY A 120 -23.85 -1.70 18.96
CA GLY A 120 -24.66 -2.55 19.84
C GLY A 120 -24.02 -3.91 20.16
N ILE A 121 -22.69 -4.03 20.02
CA ILE A 121 -21.94 -5.25 20.31
C ILE A 121 -21.31 -5.06 21.70
N GLY A 122 -21.93 -5.58 22.76
CA GLY A 122 -21.43 -5.43 24.12
C GLY A 122 -20.05 -6.05 24.32
N VAL A 123 -19.12 -5.29 24.90
CA VAL A 123 -17.76 -5.78 25.21
C VAL A 123 -17.78 -6.51 26.56
N ALA A 124 -17.75 -7.84 26.54
CA ALA A 124 -17.39 -8.63 27.73
C ALA A 124 -15.86 -8.61 27.89
N CYS A 125 -15.32 -7.54 28.49
CA CYS A 125 -13.92 -7.52 28.90
C CYS A 125 -13.83 -8.02 30.34
N GLU A 126 -13.67 -9.34 30.51
CA GLU A 126 -13.30 -9.93 31.80
C GLU A 126 -11.92 -9.39 32.19
N LYS A 127 -11.89 -8.48 33.16
CA LYS A 127 -10.65 -8.05 33.80
C LYS A 127 -10.04 -9.27 34.49
N GLY A 128 -8.90 -9.72 33.96
CA GLY A 128 -8.09 -10.78 34.53
C GLY A 128 -7.89 -10.55 36.03
N ALA A 129 -8.39 -11.49 36.82
CA ALA A 129 -8.25 -11.52 38.26
C ALA A 129 -6.78 -11.69 38.66
N ALA A 130 -6.44 -11.02 39.75
CA ALA A 130 -5.16 -11.08 40.43
C ALA A 130 -4.69 -12.52 40.69
N LYS A 131 -3.37 -12.74 40.53
CA LYS A 131 -2.58 -13.50 41.50
C LYS A 131 -1.11 -13.12 41.45
#